data_AF-A0A1E2WL16-F1
#
_entry.id   AF-A0A1E2WL16-F1
#
_cell.length_a   1.000
_cell.length_b   1.000
_cell.length_c   1.000
_cell.angle_alpha   90.00
_cell.angle_beta   90.00
_cell.angle_gamma   90.00
#
_symmetry.space_group_name_H-M   'P 1'
#
loop_
_entity.id
_entity.type
_entity.pdbx_description
1 polymer ?
#
loop_
_entity_poly.entity_id
_entity_poly.type
_entity_poly.pdbx_seq_one_letter_code
_entity_poly.pdbx_strand_id
1 'polypeptide(L)' 'MLGLTLEQTRVYQEAKAEGREEGREEREAEMLKLTVPLLLKTGMSVEQIAQHLNVDIEAVQLAAQQNT' A
#
# COMPACT_ATOMS: atom_id res chain seq x y z
N MET A 1 -41.18 -6.22 9.61
CA MET A 1 -39.92 -6.39 8.86
C MET A 1 -38.83 -5.71 9.67
N LEU A 2 -37.82 -6.44 10.12
CA LEU A 2 -36.73 -5.91 10.95
C LEU A 2 -35.89 -4.94 10.11
N GLY A 3 -36.15 -3.64 10.26
CA GLY A 3 -35.35 -2.56 9.70
C GLY A 3 -34.03 -2.41 10.45
N LEU A 4 -33.17 -3.43 10.38
CA LEU A 4 -31.78 -3.31 10.80
C LEU A 4 -31.02 -2.66 9.65
N THR A 5 -30.78 -1.35 9.75
CA THR A 5 -29.86 -0.63 8.88
C THR A 5 -28.50 -1.31 9.04
N LEU A 6 -28.10 -2.10 8.02
CA LEU A 6 -26.83 -2.83 8.01
C LEU A 6 -25.65 -1.91 8.34
N GLU A 7 -25.75 -0.62 8.03
CA GLU A 7 -24.77 0.43 8.33
C GLU A 7 -24.41 0.57 9.82
N GLN A 8 -25.31 0.20 10.75
CA GLN A 8 -25.07 0.25 12.20
C GLN A 8 -24.57 -1.07 12.78
N THR A 9 -24.55 -2.14 11.98
CA THR A 9 -24.05 -3.44 12.45
C THR A 9 -22.53 -3.39 12.56
N ARG A 10 -22.00 -4.02 13.62
CA ARG A 10 -20.55 -4.14 13.84
C ARG A 10 -19.84 -4.72 12.61
N VAL A 11 -20.49 -5.67 11.94
CA VAL A 11 -20.03 -6.31 10.70
C VAL A 11 -19.82 -5.33 9.54
N TYR A 12 -20.71 -4.35 9.34
CA TYR A 12 -20.53 -3.35 8.27
C TYR A 12 -19.42 -2.35 8.60
N GLN A 13 -19.26 -1.98 9.87
CA GLN A 13 -18.18 -1.09 10.28
C GLN A 13 -16.81 -1.76 10.15
N GLU A 14 -16.73 -3.04 10.52
CA GLU A 14 -15.55 -3.88 10.32
C GLU A 14 -15.21 -4.01 8.83
N ALA A 15 -16.16 -4.42 7.99
CA ALA A 15 -15.93 -4.53 6.53
C ALA A 15 -15.53 -3.20 5.87
N LYS A 16 -16.08 -2.07 6.34
CA LYS A 16 -15.71 -0.74 5.83
C LYS A 16 -14.35 -0.27 6.36
N ALA A 17 -13.93 -0.71 7.54
CA ALA A 17 -12.59 -0.44 8.06
C ALA A 17 -11.56 -1.27 7.29
N GLU A 18 -11.80 -2.57 7.15
CA GLU A 18 -10.99 -3.52 6.39
C GLU A 18 -10.80 -3.07 4.94
N GLY A 19 -11.89 -2.77 4.21
CA GLY A 19 -11.78 -2.29 2.83
C GLY A 19 -11.10 -0.92 2.67
N ARG A 20 -11.01 -0.10 3.73
CA ARG A 20 -10.21 1.14 3.71
C ARG A 20 -8.73 0.88 4.00
N GLU A 21 -8.42 -0.14 4.77
CA GLU A 21 -7.05 -0.56 5.09
C GLU A 21 -6.44 -1.27 3.88
N GLU A 22 -7.15 -2.26 3.32
CA GLU A 22 -6.77 -2.93 2.07
C GLU A 22 -6.55 -1.92 0.93
N GLY A 23 -7.48 -0.98 0.73
CA GLY A 23 -7.34 0.05 -0.31
C GLY A 23 -6.23 1.07 -0.06
N ARG A 24 -5.66 1.15 1.16
CA ARG A 24 -4.46 1.96 1.43
C ARG A 24 -3.20 1.14 1.13
N GLU A 25 -3.16 -0.10 1.59
CA GLU A 25 -2.04 -1.02 1.34
C GLU A 25 -1.84 -1.27 -0.16
N GLU A 26 -2.92 -1.49 -0.92
CA GLU A 26 -2.86 -1.66 -2.37
C GLU A 26 -2.29 -0.43 -3.08
N ARG A 27 -2.72 0.77 -2.67
CA ARG A 27 -2.24 2.03 -3.25
C ARG A 27 -0.78 2.29 -2.92
N GLU A 28 -0.37 1.97 -1.71
CA GLU A 28 1.03 2.10 -1.29
C GLU A 28 1.92 1.14 -2.08
N ALA A 29 1.50 -0.12 -2.22
CA ALA A 29 2.20 -1.11 -3.03
C ALA A 29 2.27 -0.70 -4.51
N GLU A 30 1.18 -0.19 -5.10
CA GLU A 30 1.15 0.29 -6.48
C GLU A 30 2.07 1.50 -6.68
N MET A 31 2.05 2.45 -5.74
CA MET A 31 2.95 3.61 -5.76
C MET A 31 4.42 3.20 -5.72
N LEU A 32 4.78 2.25 -4.85
CA LEU A 32 6.15 1.74 -4.77
C LEU A 32 6.58 1.05 -6.07
N LYS A 33 5.72 0.22 -6.67
CA LYS A 33 6.03 -0.47 -7.94
C LYS A 33 6.35 0.49 -9.10
N LEU A 34 5.65 1.63 -9.15
CA LEU A 34 5.87 2.64 -10.19
C LEU A 34 7.07 3.53 -9.86
N THR A 35 7.22 3.92 -8.60
CA THR A 35 8.17 4.96 -8.19
C THR A 35 9.58 4.41 -7.97
N VAL A 36 9.71 3.25 -7.30
CA VAL A 36 11.01 2.67 -6.94
C VAL A 36 11.90 2.45 -8.18
N PRO A 37 11.43 1.85 -9.29
CA PRO A 37 12.26 1.64 -10.47
C PRO A 37 12.68 2.94 -11.15
N LEU A 38 11.87 4.00 -11.06
CA LEU A 38 12.23 5.33 -11.57
C LEU A 38 13.34 5.95 -10.73
N LEU A 39 13.24 5.88 -9.39
CA LEU A 39 14.26 6.40 -8.48
C LEU A 39 15.58 5.64 -8.61
N LEU A 40 15.54 4.32 -8.77
CA LEU A 40 16.74 3.51 -9.07
C LEU A 40 17.39 3.93 -10.39
N LYS A 41 16.60 4.20 -11.45
CA LYS A 41 17.13 4.72 -12.73
C LYS A 41 17.79 6.09 -12.60
N THR A 42 17.37 6.91 -11.63
CA THR A 42 18.03 8.19 -11.33
C THR A 42 19.33 8.05 -10.53
N GLY A 43 19.70 6.82 -10.13
CA GLY A 43 20.94 6.53 -9.41
C GLY A 43 20.80 6.51 -7.89
N MET A 44 19.58 6.56 -7.34
CA MET A 44 19.36 6.38 -5.91
C MET A 44 19.54 4.90 -5.51
N SER A 45 20.03 4.64 -4.30
CA SER A 45 20.11 3.28 -3.75
C SER A 45 18.80 2.85 -3.11
N VAL A 46 18.62 1.54 -2.92
CA VAL A 46 17.43 0.96 -2.25
C VAL A 46 17.27 1.52 -0.84
N GLU A 47 18.37 1.69 -0.10
CA GLU A 47 18.39 2.21 1.27
C GLU A 47 17.98 3.69 1.32
N GLN A 48 18.45 4.49 0.36
CA GLN A 48 18.05 5.90 0.25
C GLN A 48 16.56 6.01 -0.05
N ILE A 49 16.06 5.20 -0.98
CA ILE A 49 14.64 5.18 -1.34
C ILE A 49 13.79 4.78 -0.13
N ALA A 50 14.18 3.73 0.61
CA ALA A 50 13.51 3.30 1.82
C ALA A 50 13.45 4.41 2.89
N GLN A 51 14.56 5.12 3.11
CA GLN A 51 14.60 6.26 4.02
C GLN A 51 13.73 7.44 3.56
N HIS A 52 13.75 7.78 2.27
CA HIS A 52 13.00 8.92 1.74
C HIS A 52 11.49 8.67 1.68
N LEU A 53 11.09 7.44 1.35
CA LEU A 53 9.69 7.02 1.31
C LEU A 53 9.19 6.53 2.68
N ASN A 54 10.07 6.41 3.67
CA ASN A 54 9.78 5.90 5.01
C ASN A 54 9.08 4.53 4.97
N VAL A 55 9.59 3.64 4.12
CA VAL A 55 9.10 2.27 3.92
C VAL A 55 10.22 1.28 4.20
N ASP A 56 9.86 0.01 4.39
CA ASP A 56 10.83 -1.05 4.60
C ASP A 56 11.73 -1.24 3.35
N ILE A 57 13.01 -1.52 3.59
CA ILE A 57 13.97 -1.89 2.54
C ILE A 57 13.45 -3.11 1.77
N GLU A 58 12.83 -4.08 2.45
CA GLU A 58 12.25 -5.26 1.79
C GLU A 58 11.13 -4.87 0.81
N ALA A 59 10.28 -3.91 1.18
CA ALA A 59 9.20 -3.41 0.32
C ALA A 59 9.74 -2.71 -0.93
N VAL A 60 10.80 -1.90 -0.78
CA VAL A 60 11.49 -1.27 -1.92
C VAL A 60 12.13 -2.33 -2.81
N GLN A 61 12.78 -3.33 -2.23
CA GLN A 61 13.45 -4.39 -2.97
C GLN A 61 12.46 -5.27 -3.74
N LEU A 62 11.29 -5.54 -3.16
CA LEU A 62 10.20 -6.23 -3.83
C LEU A 62 9.65 -5.41 -5.01
N ALA A 63 9.44 -4.11 -4.80
CA ALA A 63 8.98 -3.20 -5.85
C ALA A 63 9.99 -3.04 -7.00
N ALA A 64 11.29 -3.12 -6.70
CA ALA A 64 12.37 -3.09 -7.69
C ALA A 64 12.40 -4.36 -8.57
N GLN A 65 12.15 -5.53 -7.98
CA GLN A 65 12.20 -6.82 -8.66
C GLN A 65 11.01 -7.07 -9.60
N GLN A 66 9.83 -6.51 -9.29
CA GLN A 66 8.61 -6.73 -10.06
C GLN A 66 8.57 -6.01 -11.42
N ASN A 67 9.59 -5.21 -11.75
CA ASN A 67 9.67 -4.43 -12.99
C ASN A 67 10.80 -4.91 -13.94
N THR A 68 11.31 -6.14 -13.73
CA THR A 68 12.17 -6.88 -14.68
C THR A 68 11.31 -7.80 -15.53
#